data_AF-A0A9D6CI91-F1
#
_entry.id   AF-A0A9D6CI91-F1
#
_cell.length_a   1.000
_cell.length_b   1.000
_cell.length_c   1.000
_cell.angle_alpha   90.00
_cell.angle_beta   90.00
_cell.angle_gamma   90.00
#
_symmetry.space_group_name_H-M   'P 1'
#
loop_
_entity.id
_entity.type
_entity.pdbx_description
1 polymer ?
#
loop_
_entity_poly.entity_id
_entity_poly.type
_entity_poly.pdbx_seq_one_letter_code
_entity_poly.pdbx_strand_id
1 'polypeptide(L)'
;MSSAPDHDPSVYREPHMRARPIDLGCADRLEEEPARAGAYDAAPDELAETSVRDEPSLGWRASELTGVAGYADLLAERERATPTILRALVFVGLVLVAGPAAILGALWSSIGAGGGLGYLAVTVTGPVVEEMAKVAVVLWVVERKPWLIGEGLIGKGLIGKGLIGKGLIGKGLIGKGLIGRGLLGGSASIVATGLAGGVLFGAIENLIYLRVYFPDAGEGLAAWRWGITMPMHALCSTIAAVGVARMWRGVMRARRPARIADAFPWIVAAIVVHGAYNAFAVTLSLAGNEPS
;
A
#
# COMPACT_ATOMS: atom_id res chain seq x y z
N MET A 1 -23.95 -42.02 -44.90
CA MET A 1 -22.70 -41.26 -45.13
C MET A 1 -22.48 -40.39 -43.90
N SER A 2 -21.47 -40.70 -43.10
CA SER A 2 -21.10 -39.93 -41.90
C SER A 2 -20.32 -38.70 -42.34
N SER A 3 -20.88 -37.50 -42.16
CA SER A 3 -20.16 -36.25 -42.42
C SER A 3 -19.13 -36.03 -41.32
N ALA A 4 -17.85 -35.97 -41.68
CA ALA A 4 -16.78 -35.61 -40.76
C ALA A 4 -17.08 -34.25 -40.09
N PRO A 5 -16.70 -34.06 -38.82
CA PRO A 5 -16.90 -32.80 -38.12
C PRO A 5 -16.10 -31.68 -38.80
N ASP A 6 -16.79 -30.57 -39.06
CA ASP A 6 -16.23 -29.37 -39.67
C ASP A 6 -15.31 -28.67 -38.65
N HIS A 7 -14.01 -28.68 -38.92
CA HIS A 7 -12.95 -28.10 -38.08
C HIS A 7 -12.65 -26.65 -38.49
N ASP A 8 -13.68 -25.84 -38.72
CA ASP A 8 -13.54 -24.41 -38.95
C ASP A 8 -13.49 -23.66 -37.60
N PRO A 9 -12.33 -23.10 -37.18
CA PRO A 9 -12.16 -22.42 -35.89
C PRO A 9 -12.68 -20.97 -35.90
N SER A 10 -13.44 -20.56 -36.92
CA SER A 10 -14.03 -19.23 -36.99
C SER A 10 -14.97 -18.95 -35.81
N VAL A 11 -14.69 -17.86 -35.08
CA VAL A 11 -15.55 -17.32 -34.00
C VAL A 11 -17.00 -17.08 -34.44
N TYR A 12 -17.24 -16.84 -35.73
CA TYR A 12 -18.57 -16.63 -36.29
C TYR A 12 -19.45 -17.90 -36.35
N ARG A 13 -18.86 -19.08 -36.08
CA ARG A 13 -19.62 -20.34 -36.03
C ARG A 13 -19.99 -20.76 -34.61
N GLU A 14 -19.55 -20.02 -33.60
CA GLU A 14 -19.91 -20.29 -32.21
C GLU A 14 -21.44 -20.29 -32.05
N PRO A 15 -22.04 -21.29 -31.39
CA PRO A 15 -23.49 -21.48 -31.35
C PRO A 15 -24.29 -20.26 -30.87
N HIS A 16 -23.67 -19.41 -30.04
CA HIS A 16 -24.28 -18.22 -29.46
C HIS A 16 -24.09 -16.94 -30.31
N MET A 17 -23.19 -16.96 -31.30
CA MET A 17 -22.96 -15.86 -32.25
C MET A 17 -23.75 -16.03 -33.56
N ARG A 18 -24.34 -17.20 -33.77
CA ARG A 18 -25.29 -17.41 -34.86
C ARG A 18 -26.53 -16.58 -34.53
N ALA A 19 -26.74 -15.52 -35.30
CA ALA A 19 -27.94 -14.70 -35.25
C ALA A 19 -29.16 -15.60 -35.47
N ARG A 20 -29.71 -16.13 -34.38
CA ARG A 20 -31.07 -16.65 -34.41
C ARG A 20 -31.96 -15.42 -34.61
N PRO A 21 -32.89 -15.45 -35.59
CA PRO A 21 -33.95 -14.47 -35.63
C PRO A 21 -34.59 -14.43 -34.25
N ILE A 22 -34.57 -13.28 -33.60
CA ILE A 22 -35.26 -13.09 -32.33
C ILE A 22 -36.75 -13.22 -32.67
N ASP A 23 -37.33 -14.37 -32.35
CA ASP A 23 -38.75 -14.62 -32.51
C ASP A 23 -39.50 -13.84 -31.43
N LEU A 24 -39.83 -12.59 -31.74
CA LEU A 24 -40.64 -11.71 -30.89
C LEU A 24 -42.12 -12.13 -30.84
N GLY A 25 -42.51 -13.21 -31.55
CA GLY A 25 -43.87 -13.73 -31.64
C GLY A 25 -44.19 -14.87 -30.67
N CYS A 26 -43.17 -15.53 -30.12
CA CYS A 26 -43.38 -16.47 -29.03
C CYS A 26 -43.34 -15.71 -27.71
N ALA A 27 -44.49 -15.54 -27.08
CA ALA A 27 -44.57 -15.33 -25.65
C ALA A 27 -44.13 -16.62 -24.94
N ASP A 28 -42.86 -17.00 -25.14
CA ASP A 28 -42.17 -17.89 -24.23
C ASP A 28 -42.23 -17.17 -22.90
N ARG A 29 -43.07 -17.72 -22.02
CA ARG A 29 -42.95 -17.51 -20.59
C ARG A 29 -41.47 -17.66 -20.32
N LEU A 30 -40.82 -16.53 -20.06
CA LEU A 30 -39.76 -16.50 -19.07
C LEU A 30 -40.33 -17.30 -17.92
N GLU A 31 -39.91 -18.56 -17.78
CA GLU A 31 -40.03 -19.22 -16.50
C GLU A 31 -39.36 -18.23 -15.57
N GLU A 32 -40.20 -17.53 -14.81
CA GLU A 32 -39.78 -16.65 -13.76
C GLU A 32 -38.84 -17.50 -12.94
N GLU A 33 -37.53 -17.27 -13.12
CA GLU A 33 -36.52 -17.72 -12.19
C GLU A 33 -37.10 -17.37 -10.83
N PRO A 34 -37.41 -18.37 -9.98
CA PRO A 34 -38.36 -18.19 -8.89
C PRO A 34 -37.91 -16.98 -8.11
N ALA A 35 -38.69 -15.90 -8.26
CA ALA A 35 -38.40 -14.65 -7.60
C ALA A 35 -38.20 -15.03 -6.15
N ARG A 36 -37.00 -14.78 -5.61
CA ARG A 36 -36.73 -14.90 -4.18
C ARG A 36 -37.69 -13.93 -3.50
N ALA A 37 -38.88 -14.43 -3.20
CA ALA A 37 -39.93 -13.76 -2.47
C ALA A 37 -39.37 -13.56 -1.06
N GLY A 38 -38.79 -12.38 -0.85
CA GLY A 38 -38.14 -12.03 0.41
C GLY A 38 -37.31 -10.75 0.37
N ALA A 39 -37.03 -10.16 -0.80
CA ALA A 39 -36.13 -9.00 -0.89
C ALA A 39 -36.77 -7.67 -1.36
N TYR A 40 -38.10 -7.59 -1.47
CA TYR A 40 -38.77 -6.37 -1.96
C TYR A 40 -39.14 -5.34 -0.88
N ASP A 41 -38.91 -5.64 0.40
CA ASP A 41 -39.10 -4.67 1.49
C ASP A 41 -37.78 -3.98 1.93
N ALA A 42 -36.67 -4.29 1.28
CA ALA A 42 -35.39 -3.64 1.55
C ALA A 42 -35.33 -2.28 0.83
N ALA A 43 -34.93 -1.23 1.56
CA ALA A 43 -34.80 0.11 1.01
C ALA A 43 -33.85 0.11 -0.20
N PRO A 44 -33.99 1.04 -1.17
CA PRO A 44 -33.14 1.10 -2.37
C PRO A 44 -31.63 1.09 -2.08
N ASP A 45 -31.25 1.55 -0.88
CA ASP A 45 -29.87 1.62 -0.41
C ASP A 45 -29.30 0.23 -0.03
N GLU A 46 -30.13 -0.75 0.33
CA GLU A 46 -29.71 -2.12 0.73
C GLU A 46 -29.47 -3.06 -0.47
N LEU A 47 -30.18 -2.86 -1.58
CA LEU A 47 -30.01 -3.66 -2.80
C LEU A 47 -28.71 -3.29 -3.55
N ALA A 48 -28.23 -2.04 -3.41
CA ALA A 48 -26.93 -1.64 -3.94
C ALA A 48 -25.75 -2.21 -3.13
N GLU A 49 -25.93 -2.45 -1.84
CA GLU A 49 -24.88 -3.02 -0.98
C GLU A 49 -24.72 -4.54 -1.13
N THR A 50 -25.75 -5.25 -1.57
CA THR A 50 -25.71 -6.70 -1.77
C THR A 50 -24.95 -7.11 -3.03
N SER A 51 -25.03 -6.33 -4.12
CA SER A 51 -24.27 -6.60 -5.35
C SER A 51 -22.74 -6.49 -5.18
N VAL A 52 -22.27 -5.66 -4.25
CA VAL A 52 -20.82 -5.49 -3.98
C VAL A 52 -20.28 -6.62 -3.08
N ARG A 53 -21.14 -7.29 -2.31
CA ARG A 53 -20.72 -8.39 -1.41
C ARG A 53 -20.33 -9.67 -2.15
N ASP A 54 -20.84 -9.86 -3.37
CA ASP A 54 -20.65 -11.08 -4.17
C ASP A 54 -19.53 -10.95 -5.22
N GLU A 55 -18.76 -9.87 -5.22
CA GLU A 55 -17.61 -9.72 -6.13
C GLU A 55 -16.50 -10.72 -5.73
N PRO A 56 -16.01 -11.58 -6.63
CA PRO A 56 -15.03 -12.63 -6.29
C PRO A 56 -13.72 -12.10 -5.68
N SER A 57 -13.36 -10.84 -5.98
CA SER A 57 -12.22 -10.12 -5.39
C SER A 57 -12.45 -9.72 -3.92
N LEU A 58 -13.70 -9.73 -3.45
CA LEU A 58 -14.15 -9.37 -2.10
C LEU A 58 -14.56 -10.58 -1.25
N GLY A 59 -14.58 -11.80 -1.81
CA GLY A 59 -14.95 -13.02 -1.08
C GLY A 59 -14.15 -13.29 0.20
N TRP A 60 -12.90 -12.78 0.29
CA TRP A 60 -12.11 -12.85 1.52
C TRP A 60 -12.59 -11.90 2.64
N ARG A 61 -13.40 -10.87 2.32
CA ARG A 61 -14.03 -9.97 3.32
C ARG A 61 -15.38 -10.51 3.82
N ALA A 62 -16.08 -11.31 3.03
CA ALA A 62 -17.39 -11.84 3.40
C ALA A 62 -17.33 -12.74 4.64
N SER A 63 -16.27 -13.54 4.79
CA SER A 63 -16.06 -14.39 5.98
C SER A 63 -15.72 -13.61 7.25
N GLU A 64 -15.15 -12.40 7.14
CA GLU A 64 -14.89 -11.52 8.29
C GLU A 64 -16.14 -10.73 8.71
N LEU A 65 -17.18 -10.68 7.88
CA LEU A 65 -18.43 -9.96 8.12
C LEU A 65 -19.53 -10.85 8.74
N THR A 66 -19.27 -12.12 9.00
CA THR A 66 -20.25 -13.00 9.65
C THR A 66 -20.58 -12.48 11.06
N GLY A 67 -21.81 -12.03 11.28
CA GLY A 67 -22.30 -11.52 12.56
C GLY A 67 -22.12 -10.01 12.79
N VAL A 68 -21.69 -9.25 11.77
CA VAL A 68 -21.46 -7.80 11.87
C VAL A 68 -22.23 -7.08 10.78
N ALA A 69 -22.95 -6.00 11.10
CA ALA A 69 -23.88 -5.34 10.17
C ALA A 69 -23.18 -4.62 8.99
N GLY A 70 -21.88 -4.29 9.11
CA GLY A 70 -21.08 -3.75 8.01
C GLY A 70 -19.61 -3.50 8.35
N TYR A 71 -18.84 -2.99 7.39
CA TYR A 71 -17.40 -2.71 7.54
C TYR A 71 -17.10 -1.71 8.67
N ALA A 72 -17.99 -0.73 8.88
CA ALA A 72 -17.85 0.26 9.94
C ALA A 72 -17.89 -0.38 11.34
N ASP A 73 -18.83 -1.31 11.54
CA ASP A 73 -18.98 -2.04 12.80
C ASP A 73 -17.81 -3.00 13.03
N LEU A 74 -17.37 -3.70 11.98
CA LEU A 74 -16.20 -4.58 12.03
C LEU A 74 -14.97 -3.78 12.45
N LEU A 75 -14.74 -2.63 11.81
CA LEU A 75 -13.62 -1.75 12.11
C LEU A 75 -13.70 -1.25 13.57
N ALA A 76 -14.89 -0.87 14.04
CA ALA A 76 -15.09 -0.39 15.40
C ALA A 76 -14.91 -1.49 16.46
N GLU A 77 -15.34 -2.72 16.18
CA GLU A 77 -15.15 -3.88 17.04
C GLU A 77 -13.66 -4.24 17.13
N ARG A 78 -12.97 -4.36 15.98
CA ARG A 78 -11.54 -4.68 15.93
C ARG A 78 -10.71 -3.58 16.57
N GLU A 79 -11.07 -2.31 16.39
CA GLU A 79 -10.38 -1.18 17.02
C GLU A 79 -10.43 -1.25 18.56
N ARG A 80 -11.55 -1.71 19.12
CA ARG A 80 -11.73 -1.94 20.57
C ARG A 80 -11.01 -3.19 21.05
N ALA A 81 -11.04 -4.27 20.28
CA ALA A 81 -10.46 -5.55 20.66
C ALA A 81 -8.92 -5.58 20.53
N THR A 82 -8.33 -4.68 19.73
CA THR A 82 -6.89 -4.69 19.45
C THR A 82 -6.10 -4.04 20.58
N PRO A 83 -5.21 -4.78 21.27
CA PRO A 83 -4.44 -4.23 22.37
C PRO A 83 -3.30 -3.34 21.86
N THR A 84 -2.93 -2.32 22.64
CA THR A 84 -1.86 -1.36 22.31
C THR A 84 -0.52 -2.03 22.06
N ILE A 85 -0.21 -3.11 22.79
CA ILE A 85 1.04 -3.85 22.63
C ILE A 85 1.15 -4.49 21.24
N LEU A 86 0.04 -5.04 20.73
CA LEU A 86 0.02 -5.61 19.38
C LEU A 86 0.26 -4.53 18.32
N ARG A 87 -0.35 -3.35 18.47
CA ARG A 87 -0.09 -2.20 17.58
C ARG A 87 1.39 -1.78 17.59
N ALA A 88 2.00 -1.75 18.77
CA ALA A 88 3.42 -1.45 18.92
C ALA A 88 4.32 -2.49 18.27
N LEU A 89 4.03 -3.78 18.46
CA LEU A 89 4.77 -4.88 17.83
C LEU A 89 4.62 -4.85 16.31
N VAL A 90 3.43 -4.55 15.79
CA VAL A 90 3.20 -4.37 14.35
C VAL A 90 4.02 -3.19 13.83
N PHE A 91 4.05 -2.05 14.54
CA PHE A 91 4.88 -0.91 14.15
C PHE A 91 6.36 -1.27 14.05
N VAL A 92 6.92 -1.95 15.06
CA VAL A 92 8.32 -2.40 15.06
C VAL A 92 8.56 -3.40 13.92
N GLY A 93 7.68 -4.38 13.77
CA GLY A 93 7.76 -5.37 12.70
C GLY A 93 7.71 -4.74 11.31
N LEU A 94 6.87 -3.72 11.09
CA LEU A 94 6.81 -3.00 9.82
C LEU A 94 8.13 -2.31 9.49
N VAL A 95 8.76 -1.64 10.45
CA VAL A 95 10.08 -1.01 10.25
C VAL A 95 11.13 -2.05 9.86
N LEU A 96 11.14 -3.18 10.57
CA LEU A 96 12.14 -4.25 10.36
C LEU A 96 11.94 -5.03 9.06
N VAL A 97 10.72 -5.11 8.52
CA VAL A 97 10.43 -5.88 7.30
C VAL A 97 10.46 -5.00 6.06
N ALA A 98 9.93 -3.77 6.13
CA ALA A 98 9.80 -2.90 4.96
C ALA A 98 11.13 -2.56 4.31
N GLY A 99 12.18 -2.29 5.10
CA GLY A 99 13.52 -2.01 4.60
C GLY A 99 14.13 -3.22 3.89
N PRO A 100 14.34 -4.36 4.58
CA PRO A 100 14.93 -5.55 3.97
C PRO A 100 14.15 -6.13 2.78
N ALA A 101 12.82 -6.05 2.77
CA ALA A 101 12.02 -6.52 1.63
C ALA A 101 12.34 -5.75 0.34
N ALA A 102 12.67 -4.46 0.45
CA ALA A 102 13.06 -3.65 -0.71
C ALA A 102 14.42 -4.03 -1.29
N ILE A 103 15.33 -4.59 -0.48
CA ILE A 103 16.62 -5.10 -0.97
C ILE A 103 16.39 -6.31 -1.87
N LEU A 104 15.47 -7.21 -1.51
CA LEU A 104 15.11 -8.34 -2.38
C LEU A 104 14.53 -7.84 -3.72
N GLY A 105 13.73 -6.78 -3.69
CA GLY A 105 13.24 -6.11 -4.89
C GLY A 105 14.36 -5.54 -5.76
N ALA A 106 15.31 -4.82 -5.14
CA ALA A 106 16.47 -4.25 -5.83
C ALA A 106 17.36 -5.34 -6.45
N LEU A 107 17.64 -6.41 -5.72
CA LEU A 107 18.41 -7.56 -6.21
C LEU A 107 17.67 -8.31 -7.33
N TRP A 108 16.35 -8.42 -7.27
CA TRP A 108 15.58 -9.03 -8.35
C TRP A 108 15.63 -8.17 -9.63
N SER A 109 15.56 -6.84 -9.47
CA SER A 109 15.67 -5.91 -10.59
C SER A 109 17.03 -5.97 -11.29
N SER A 110 18.12 -6.26 -10.57
CA SER A 110 19.46 -6.32 -11.15
C SER A 110 19.71 -7.60 -11.96
N ILE A 111 19.04 -8.71 -11.63
CA ILE A 111 19.15 -9.97 -12.37
C ILE A 111 18.53 -9.89 -13.78
N GLY A 112 17.56 -9.01 -13.99
CA GLY A 112 16.88 -8.82 -15.29
C GLY A 112 17.53 -7.80 -16.23
N ALA A 113 18.51 -7.02 -15.78
CA ALA A 113 19.00 -5.83 -16.47
C ALA A 113 20.27 -6.06 -17.34
N GLY A 114 20.37 -7.21 -18.01
CA GLY A 114 21.47 -7.47 -18.95
C GLY A 114 21.27 -6.77 -20.30
N GLY A 115 22.14 -5.80 -20.64
CA GLY A 115 22.19 -5.12 -21.95
C GLY A 115 21.98 -3.61 -21.91
N GLY A 116 22.12 -2.92 -23.06
CA GLY A 116 22.13 -1.45 -23.23
C GLY A 116 20.92 -0.64 -22.72
N LEU A 117 19.97 -1.29 -22.04
CA LEU A 117 18.89 -0.68 -21.26
C LEU A 117 19.32 -0.24 -19.86
N GLY A 118 20.60 -0.38 -19.49
CA GLY A 118 21.12 -0.12 -18.14
C GLY A 118 20.77 1.25 -17.56
N TYR A 119 20.77 2.33 -18.36
CA TYR A 119 20.38 3.66 -17.87
C TYR A 119 18.91 3.68 -17.44
N LEU A 120 17.98 3.28 -18.32
CA LEU A 120 16.55 3.23 -18.01
C LEU A 120 16.22 2.28 -16.86
N ALA A 121 16.93 1.15 -16.78
CA ALA A 121 16.79 0.20 -15.69
C ALA A 121 17.15 0.84 -14.34
N VAL A 122 18.25 1.59 -14.27
CA VAL A 122 18.74 2.24 -13.03
C VAL A 122 17.93 3.49 -12.66
N THR A 123 17.49 4.28 -13.65
CA THR A 123 16.83 5.56 -13.39
C THR A 123 15.31 5.48 -13.28
N VAL A 124 14.69 4.40 -13.78
CA VAL A 124 13.23 4.24 -13.77
C VAL A 124 12.82 2.93 -13.09
N THR A 125 13.26 1.78 -13.62
CA THR A 125 12.78 0.48 -13.13
C THR A 125 13.19 0.21 -11.69
N GLY A 126 14.45 0.45 -11.34
CA GLY A 126 14.96 0.31 -9.98
C GLY A 126 14.16 1.12 -8.95
N PRO A 127 14.06 2.45 -9.11
CA PRO A 127 13.24 3.30 -8.25
C PRO A 127 11.79 2.85 -8.12
N VAL A 128 11.14 2.43 -9.22
CA VAL A 128 9.77 1.91 -9.16
C VAL A 128 9.69 0.67 -8.25
N VAL A 129 10.54 -0.32 -8.49
CA VAL A 129 10.53 -1.58 -7.73
C VAL A 129 10.85 -1.31 -6.25
N GLU A 130 11.87 -0.51 -5.99
CA GLU A 130 12.32 -0.22 -4.63
C GLU A 130 11.28 0.56 -3.82
N GLU A 131 10.73 1.65 -4.37
CA GLU A 131 9.72 2.42 -3.65
C GLU A 131 8.45 1.60 -3.45
N MET A 132 8.08 0.74 -4.41
CA MET A 132 6.93 -0.14 -4.26
C MET A 132 7.15 -1.19 -3.17
N ALA A 133 8.33 -1.81 -3.12
CA ALA A 133 8.65 -2.78 -2.11
C ALA A 133 8.69 -2.17 -0.69
N LYS A 134 9.20 -0.94 -0.53
CA LYS A 134 9.26 -0.24 0.77
C LYS A 134 7.86 -0.02 1.36
N VAL A 135 6.87 0.32 0.53
CA VAL A 135 5.50 0.59 1.02
C VAL A 135 4.57 -0.61 1.00
N ALA A 136 4.89 -1.69 0.28
CA ALA A 136 4.00 -2.83 0.07
C ALA A 136 3.44 -3.41 1.38
N VAL A 137 4.30 -3.66 2.37
CA VAL A 137 3.88 -4.25 3.66
C VAL A 137 2.98 -3.30 4.44
N VAL A 138 3.29 -1.99 4.44
CA VAL A 138 2.47 -0.99 5.13
C VAL A 138 1.12 -0.81 4.43
N LEU A 139 1.10 -0.77 3.10
CA LEU A 139 -0.12 -0.74 2.28
C LEU A 139 -1.00 -1.95 2.59
N TRP A 140 -0.42 -3.15 2.60
CA TRP A 140 -1.13 -4.38 2.94
C TRP A 140 -1.75 -4.32 4.33
N VAL A 141 -1.02 -3.83 5.34
CA VAL A 141 -1.58 -3.64 6.69
C VAL A 141 -2.72 -2.63 6.69
N VAL A 142 -2.58 -1.49 6.01
CA VAL A 142 -3.65 -0.48 5.94
C VAL A 142 -4.89 -1.00 5.20
N GLU A 143 -4.70 -1.80 4.16
CA GLU A 143 -5.78 -2.35 3.36
C GLU A 143 -6.52 -3.47 4.11
N ARG A 144 -5.78 -4.37 4.75
CA ARG A 144 -6.32 -5.58 5.39
C ARG A 144 -6.72 -5.34 6.83
N LYS A 145 -5.89 -4.63 7.59
CA LYS A 145 -6.01 -4.52 9.05
C LYS A 145 -5.71 -3.10 9.55
N PRO A 146 -6.45 -2.08 9.07
CA PRO A 146 -6.19 -0.67 9.40
C PRO A 146 -6.23 -0.38 10.91
N TRP A 147 -6.96 -1.17 11.70
CA TRP A 147 -7.03 -1.06 13.17
C TRP A 147 -5.74 -1.47 13.92
N LEU A 148 -4.79 -2.13 13.25
CA LEU A 148 -3.46 -2.42 13.78
C LEU A 148 -2.56 -1.17 13.79
N ILE A 149 -2.90 -0.18 12.97
CA ILE A 149 -2.28 1.14 12.98
C ILE A 149 -3.11 2.03 13.91
N GLY A 150 -2.49 2.66 14.91
CA GLY A 150 -3.20 3.46 15.91
C GLY A 150 -2.27 3.94 17.01
N GLU A 151 -2.80 4.41 18.15
CA GLU A 151 -2.00 4.93 19.28
C GLU A 151 -1.07 3.86 19.93
N GLY A 152 -0.04 3.42 19.23
CA GLY A 152 1.07 2.63 19.73
C GLY A 152 2.27 3.54 19.96
N LEU A 153 2.81 3.53 21.19
CA LEU A 153 4.03 4.18 21.67
C LEU A 153 4.09 5.73 21.67
N ILE A 154 3.81 6.41 20.56
CA ILE A 154 4.03 7.87 20.46
C ILE A 154 3.00 8.66 21.28
N GLY A 155 1.72 8.27 21.23
CA GLY A 155 0.64 9.00 21.88
C GLY A 155 0.47 8.77 23.39
N LYS A 156 0.97 7.63 23.92
CA LYS A 156 0.72 7.21 25.32
C LYS A 156 1.99 6.89 26.14
N GLY A 157 3.10 6.52 25.51
CA GLY A 157 4.24 5.91 26.20
C GLY A 157 5.46 6.80 26.35
N LEU A 158 5.96 7.40 25.26
CA LEU A 158 7.24 8.11 25.29
C LEU A 158 7.13 9.61 25.61
N ILE A 159 6.10 10.31 25.11
CA ILE A 159 6.00 11.78 25.26
C ILE A 159 5.05 12.17 26.41
N GLY A 160 3.96 11.42 26.62
CA GLY A 160 2.85 11.86 27.46
C GLY A 160 2.98 11.66 28.97
N LYS A 161 3.99 10.92 29.47
CA LYS A 161 4.14 10.67 30.91
C LYS A 161 5.53 10.98 31.49
N GLY A 162 6.58 11.06 30.67
CA GLY A 162 7.96 11.10 31.17
C GLY A 162 8.70 12.42 31.04
N LEU A 163 8.42 13.25 30.03
CA LEU A 163 9.35 14.34 29.68
C LEU A 163 8.77 15.75 29.64
N ILE A 164 7.44 15.93 29.56
CA ILE A 164 6.82 17.26 29.61
C ILE A 164 5.49 17.16 30.37
N GLY A 165 5.41 17.81 31.54
CA GLY A 165 4.11 18.19 32.11
C GLY A 165 3.69 17.51 33.41
N LYS A 166 4.40 17.80 34.51
CA LYS A 166 3.71 18.06 35.79
C LYS A 166 3.65 19.55 36.16
N GLY A 167 4.30 20.43 35.39
CA GLY A 167 4.56 21.80 35.84
C GLY A 167 3.78 22.94 35.16
N LEU A 168 3.38 22.83 33.89
CA LEU A 168 2.78 23.99 33.20
C LEU A 168 1.69 23.56 32.24
N ILE A 169 0.60 24.35 32.22
CA ILE A 169 -0.61 24.27 31.39
C ILE A 169 -1.74 23.44 32.01
N GLY A 170 -2.47 24.16 32.87
CA GLY A 170 -3.89 24.09 33.17
C GLY A 170 -4.70 22.85 32.79
N LYS A 171 -5.28 22.23 33.82
CA LYS A 171 -6.37 21.25 33.78
C LYS A 171 -7.69 21.76 33.17
N GLY A 172 -7.68 22.82 32.36
CA GLY A 172 -8.87 23.63 32.09
C GLY A 172 -9.52 23.50 30.71
N LEU A 173 -8.88 22.95 29.67
CA LEU A 173 -9.32 23.28 28.31
C LEU A 173 -8.99 22.25 27.22
N ILE A 174 -9.20 20.94 27.43
CA ILE A 174 -9.34 19.99 26.31
C ILE A 174 -10.45 18.99 26.64
N GLY A 175 -11.69 19.48 26.53
CA GLY A 175 -12.86 18.62 26.45
C GLY A 175 -12.78 17.72 25.21
N LYS A 176 -13.08 16.44 25.41
CA LYS A 176 -13.73 15.53 24.45
C LYS A 176 -13.33 15.69 22.97
N GLY A 177 -12.09 15.34 22.64
CA GLY A 177 -11.59 15.20 21.26
C GLY A 177 -11.13 13.77 20.95
N LEU A 178 -11.97 12.75 21.23
CA LEU A 178 -11.59 11.33 21.07
C LEU A 178 -11.31 10.94 19.60
N ILE A 179 -11.73 11.77 18.63
CA ILE A 179 -11.54 11.55 17.19
C ILE A 179 -10.20 12.14 16.67
N GLY A 180 -9.63 13.13 17.37
CA GLY A 180 -8.40 13.81 16.94
C GLY A 180 -7.12 13.06 17.31
N ARG A 181 -7.07 12.44 18.49
CA ARG A 181 -5.81 11.88 19.05
C ARG A 181 -5.39 10.56 18.39
N GLY A 182 -6.32 9.63 18.18
CA GLY A 182 -6.04 8.35 17.52
C GLY A 182 -5.68 8.49 16.05
N LEU A 183 -6.35 9.39 15.34
CA LEU A 183 -6.09 9.67 13.92
C LEU A 183 -4.74 10.35 13.70
N LEU A 184 -4.35 11.29 14.57
CA LEU A 184 -3.04 11.92 14.53
C LEU A 184 -1.94 10.90 14.90
N GLY A 185 -2.19 10.05 15.91
CA GLY A 185 -1.25 9.00 16.34
C GLY A 185 -0.95 7.97 15.25
N GLY A 186 -1.98 7.42 14.59
CA GLY A 186 -1.78 6.39 13.55
C GLY A 186 -1.14 6.95 12.27
N SER A 187 -1.45 8.19 11.90
CA SER A 187 -0.78 8.85 10.77
C SER A 187 0.69 9.10 11.06
N ALA A 188 0.99 9.59 12.28
CA ALA A 188 2.36 9.81 12.71
C ALA A 188 3.15 8.50 12.77
N SER A 189 2.53 7.39 13.22
CA SER A 189 3.20 6.08 13.19
C SER A 189 3.51 5.63 11.77
N ILE A 190 2.60 5.77 10.80
CA ILE A 190 2.89 5.39 9.40
C ILE A 190 4.06 6.22 8.85
N VAL A 191 4.05 7.54 9.06
CA VAL A 191 5.12 8.43 8.59
C VAL A 191 6.45 8.10 9.28
N ALA A 192 6.44 7.84 10.59
CA ALA A 192 7.63 7.41 11.32
C ALA A 192 8.15 6.05 10.85
N THR A 193 7.27 5.10 10.51
CA THR A 193 7.66 3.82 9.89
C THR A 193 8.32 4.06 8.54
N GLY A 194 7.76 4.94 7.70
CA GLY A 194 8.36 5.31 6.41
C GLY A 194 9.76 5.91 6.57
N LEU A 195 9.91 6.88 7.48
CA LEU A 195 11.20 7.50 7.75
C LEU A 195 12.23 6.47 8.25
N ALA A 196 11.87 5.70 9.28
CA ALA A 196 12.76 4.71 9.88
C ALA A 196 13.11 3.58 8.89
N GLY A 197 12.13 3.11 8.13
CA GLY A 197 12.32 2.12 7.07
C GLY A 197 13.23 2.63 5.95
N GLY A 198 13.08 3.91 5.55
CA GLY A 198 13.94 4.54 4.55
C GLY A 198 15.39 4.72 5.01
N VAL A 199 15.59 5.12 6.27
CA VAL A 199 16.93 5.18 6.90
C VAL A 199 17.55 3.78 6.96
N LEU A 200 16.80 2.79 7.43
CA LEU A 200 17.29 1.41 7.53
C LEU A 200 17.64 0.84 6.15
N PHE A 201 16.77 1.02 5.16
CA PHE A 201 17.02 0.62 3.79
C PHE A 201 18.29 1.28 3.23
N GLY A 202 18.37 2.61 3.28
CA GLY A 202 19.52 3.34 2.76
C GLY A 202 20.83 2.97 3.46
N ALA A 203 20.78 2.69 4.77
CA ALA A 203 21.94 2.21 5.51
C ALA A 203 22.41 0.83 5.02
N ILE A 204 21.49 -0.12 4.84
CA ILE A 204 21.85 -1.46 4.36
C ILE A 204 22.34 -1.40 2.91
N GLU A 205 21.66 -0.66 2.05
CA GLU A 205 22.06 -0.48 0.66
C GLU A 205 23.47 0.12 0.57
N ASN A 206 23.75 1.17 1.35
CA ASN A 206 25.08 1.78 1.41
C ASN A 206 26.14 0.78 1.91
N LEU A 207 25.82 -0.05 2.89
CA LEU A 207 26.73 -1.10 3.37
C LEU A 207 27.03 -2.12 2.25
N ILE A 208 26.01 -2.59 1.53
CA ILE A 208 26.19 -3.49 0.40
C ILE A 208 27.04 -2.80 -0.68
N TYR A 209 26.76 -1.54 -0.99
CA TYR A 209 27.49 -0.77 -1.99
C TYR A 209 28.97 -0.63 -1.65
N LEU A 210 29.29 -0.19 -0.45
CA LEU A 210 30.66 0.09 -0.02
C LEU A 210 31.46 -1.18 0.36
N ARG A 211 30.80 -2.31 0.63
CA ARG A 211 31.50 -3.55 1.06
C ARG A 211 31.50 -4.64 0.01
N VAL A 212 30.50 -4.68 -0.86
CA VAL A 212 30.33 -5.74 -1.86
C VAL A 212 30.62 -5.22 -3.25
N TYR A 213 30.02 -4.09 -3.65
CA TYR A 213 30.19 -3.58 -5.02
C TYR A 213 31.50 -2.80 -5.19
N PHE A 214 31.87 -1.98 -4.20
CA PHE A 214 33.05 -1.13 -4.24
C PHE A 214 33.85 -1.23 -2.93
N PRO A 215 34.50 -2.38 -2.66
CA PRO A 215 35.23 -2.60 -1.41
C PRO A 215 36.39 -1.60 -1.19
N ASP A 216 36.95 -1.07 -2.28
CA ASP A 216 38.04 -0.08 -2.27
C ASP A 216 37.51 1.36 -2.48
N ALA A 217 36.26 1.63 -2.10
CA ALA A 217 35.65 2.95 -2.21
C ALA A 217 36.43 4.01 -1.41
N GLY A 218 36.70 5.16 -2.04
CA GLY A 218 37.29 6.33 -1.40
C GLY A 218 36.39 6.93 -0.32
N GLU A 219 37.00 7.74 0.57
CA GLU A 219 36.27 8.43 1.65
C GLU A 219 35.18 9.37 1.11
N GLY A 220 35.39 9.99 -0.05
CA GLY A 220 34.40 10.90 -0.66
C GLY A 220 33.15 10.16 -1.13
N LEU A 221 33.30 8.98 -1.75
CA LEU A 221 32.16 8.15 -2.13
C LEU A 221 31.38 7.66 -0.90
N ALA A 222 32.07 7.24 0.15
CA ALA A 222 31.42 6.86 1.41
C ALA A 222 30.66 8.05 2.02
N ALA A 223 31.28 9.24 2.07
CA ALA A 223 30.64 10.45 2.59
C ALA A 223 29.40 10.84 1.75
N TRP A 224 29.47 10.74 0.43
CA TRP A 224 28.32 10.97 -0.46
C TRP A 224 27.18 10.01 -0.16
N ARG A 225 27.47 8.71 -0.04
CA ARG A 225 26.43 7.71 0.21
C ARG A 225 25.72 7.91 1.54
N TRP A 226 26.47 8.14 2.62
CA TRP A 226 25.89 8.38 3.94
C TRP A 226 25.26 9.76 4.08
N GLY A 227 25.82 10.79 3.44
CA GLY A 227 25.37 12.18 3.56
C GLY A 227 24.25 12.58 2.61
N ILE A 228 24.11 11.91 1.47
CA ILE A 228 23.14 12.26 0.42
C ILE A 228 22.23 11.08 0.08
N THR A 229 22.78 9.90 -0.23
CA THR A 229 21.97 8.76 -0.66
C THR A 229 21.03 8.26 0.44
N MET A 230 21.54 8.04 1.67
CA MET A 230 20.70 7.60 2.78
C MET A 230 19.59 8.62 3.11
N PRO A 231 19.86 9.93 3.24
CA PRO A 231 18.80 10.93 3.42
C PRO A 231 17.79 10.98 2.26
N MET A 232 18.22 10.74 1.03
CA MET A 232 17.32 10.65 -0.13
C MET A 232 16.34 9.47 0.01
N HIS A 233 16.80 8.29 0.42
CA HIS A 233 15.89 7.16 0.68
C HIS A 233 14.95 7.40 1.86
N ALA A 234 15.45 8.07 2.90
CA ALA A 234 14.63 8.49 4.04
C ALA A 234 13.52 9.46 3.58
N LEU A 235 13.85 10.42 2.71
CA LEU A 235 12.90 11.36 2.12
C LEU A 235 11.85 10.66 1.26
N CYS A 236 12.26 9.84 0.29
CA CYS A 236 11.33 9.15 -0.62
C CYS A 236 10.36 8.24 0.14
N SER A 237 10.89 7.44 1.08
CA SER A 237 10.06 6.59 1.95
C SER A 237 9.08 7.40 2.80
N THR A 238 9.48 8.58 3.27
CA THR A 238 8.61 9.49 4.02
C THR A 238 7.49 10.06 3.14
N ILE A 239 7.81 10.50 1.92
CA ILE A 239 6.82 11.01 0.95
C ILE A 239 5.77 9.93 0.67
N ALA A 240 6.20 8.70 0.37
CA ALA A 240 5.29 7.59 0.09
C ALA A 240 4.43 7.26 1.33
N ALA A 241 5.03 7.24 2.53
CA ALA A 241 4.32 7.01 3.78
C ALA A 241 3.29 8.11 4.11
N VAL A 242 3.52 9.37 3.74
CA VAL A 242 2.50 10.43 3.86
C VAL A 242 1.26 10.10 3.03
N GLY A 243 1.42 9.55 1.82
CA GLY A 243 0.32 9.06 1.00
C GLY A 243 -0.45 7.92 1.68
N VAL A 244 0.27 6.92 2.18
CA VAL A 244 -0.33 5.79 2.90
C VAL A 244 -1.06 6.26 4.17
N ALA A 245 -0.50 7.23 4.91
CA ALA A 245 -1.13 7.83 6.07
C ALA A 245 -2.40 8.61 5.68
N ARG A 246 -2.43 9.27 4.53
CA ARG A 246 -3.64 9.94 4.01
C ARG A 246 -4.72 8.93 3.66
N MET A 247 -4.37 7.84 2.98
CA MET A 247 -5.28 6.73 2.68
C MET A 247 -5.85 6.12 3.97
N TRP A 248 -4.99 5.78 4.93
CA TRP A 248 -5.40 5.25 6.24
C TRP A 248 -6.34 6.20 6.98
N ARG A 249 -6.04 7.51 7.00
CA ARG A 249 -6.96 8.51 7.59
C ARG A 249 -8.32 8.52 6.90
N GLY A 250 -8.36 8.33 5.58
CA GLY A 250 -9.59 8.19 4.80
C GLY A 250 -10.41 7.00 5.27
N VAL A 251 -9.78 5.84 5.43
CA VAL A 251 -10.40 4.61 5.98
C VAL A 251 -10.99 4.85 7.36
N MET A 252 -10.19 5.42 8.28
CA MET A 252 -10.63 5.61 9.66
C MET A 252 -11.73 6.66 9.81
N ARG A 253 -11.74 7.72 8.98
CA ARG A 253 -12.78 8.75 9.02
C ARG A 253 -14.07 8.32 8.35
N ALA A 254 -13.97 7.81 7.13
CA ALA A 254 -15.13 7.45 6.32
C ALA A 254 -15.65 6.04 6.62
N ARG A 255 -14.96 5.29 7.49
CA ARG A 255 -15.30 3.92 7.88
C ARG A 255 -15.61 3.04 6.67
N ARG A 256 -14.75 3.13 5.66
CA ARG A 256 -14.86 2.39 4.39
C ARG A 256 -13.51 1.79 3.99
N PRO A 257 -13.47 0.76 3.14
CA PRO A 257 -12.24 0.11 2.75
C PRO A 257 -11.21 1.05 2.12
N ALA A 258 -9.93 0.69 2.26
CA ALA A 258 -8.81 1.44 1.69
C ALA A 258 -8.91 1.49 0.16
N ARG A 259 -8.51 2.64 -0.40
CA ARG A 259 -8.39 2.82 -1.85
C ARG A 259 -6.97 3.28 -2.16
N ILE A 260 -6.22 2.45 -2.89
CA ILE A 260 -4.83 2.74 -3.24
C ILE A 260 -4.68 4.07 -4.00
N ALA A 261 -5.70 4.47 -4.74
CA ALA A 261 -5.77 5.78 -5.42
C ALA A 261 -5.55 6.97 -4.47
N ASP A 262 -5.90 6.84 -3.18
CA ASP A 262 -5.72 7.90 -2.20
C ASP A 262 -4.23 8.06 -1.78
N ALA A 263 -3.39 7.03 -1.99
CA ALA A 263 -1.95 7.03 -1.71
C ALA A 263 -1.08 7.17 -2.97
N PHE A 264 -1.59 6.74 -4.13
CA PHE A 264 -0.84 6.59 -5.38
C PHE A 264 -0.06 7.84 -5.83
N PRO A 265 -0.60 9.07 -5.80
CA PRO A 265 0.15 10.26 -6.24
C PRO A 265 1.44 10.49 -5.43
N TRP A 266 1.43 10.14 -4.14
CA TRP A 266 2.59 10.30 -3.26
C TRP A 266 3.65 9.24 -3.51
N ILE A 267 3.22 8.01 -3.82
CA ILE A 267 4.11 6.92 -4.22
C ILE A 267 4.81 7.29 -5.54
N VAL A 268 4.05 7.79 -6.52
CA VAL A 268 4.61 8.27 -7.79
C VAL A 268 5.59 9.42 -7.55
N ALA A 269 5.26 10.37 -6.67
CA ALA A 269 6.18 11.45 -6.33
C ALA A 269 7.50 10.93 -5.72
N ALA A 270 7.46 9.95 -4.82
CA ALA A 270 8.66 9.31 -4.27
C ALA A 270 9.50 8.62 -5.36
N ILE A 271 8.86 7.87 -6.26
CA ILE A 271 9.53 7.21 -7.40
C ILE A 271 10.22 8.24 -8.30
N VAL A 272 9.55 9.34 -8.61
CA VAL A 272 10.10 10.40 -9.47
C VAL A 272 11.29 11.08 -8.82
N VAL A 273 11.21 11.41 -7.52
CA VAL A 273 12.34 12.03 -6.79
C VAL A 273 13.54 11.08 -6.76
N HIS A 274 13.30 9.80 -6.48
CA HIS A 274 14.35 8.80 -6.48
C HIS A 274 14.96 8.59 -7.87
N GLY A 275 14.13 8.43 -8.91
CA GLY A 275 14.60 8.28 -10.28
C GLY A 275 15.39 9.49 -10.78
N ALA A 276 14.98 10.70 -10.41
CA ALA A 276 15.73 11.93 -10.71
C ALA A 276 17.10 11.95 -10.03
N TYR A 277 17.17 11.50 -8.77
CA TYR A 277 18.46 11.35 -8.08
C TYR A 277 19.37 10.34 -8.78
N ASN A 278 18.85 9.16 -9.14
CA ASN A 278 19.63 8.14 -9.85
C ASN A 278 20.11 8.65 -11.21
N ALA A 279 19.25 9.33 -11.97
CA ALA A 279 19.62 9.94 -13.24
C ALA A 279 20.74 10.96 -13.08
N PHE A 280 20.67 11.80 -12.03
CA PHE A 280 21.72 12.75 -11.70
C PHE A 280 23.05 12.06 -11.35
N ALA A 281 23.03 11.05 -10.47
CA ALA A 281 24.22 10.31 -10.05
C ALA A 281 24.90 9.60 -11.23
N VAL A 282 24.13 8.92 -12.09
CA VAL A 282 24.65 8.27 -13.30
C VAL A 282 25.24 9.31 -14.27
N THR A 283 24.60 10.45 -14.44
CA THR A 283 25.10 11.51 -15.32
C THR A 283 26.43 12.10 -14.81
N LEU A 284 26.57 12.30 -13.50
CA LEU A 284 27.84 12.74 -12.91
C LEU A 284 28.96 11.72 -13.13
N SER A 285 28.66 10.43 -12.96
CA SER A 285 29.61 9.33 -13.20
C SER A 285 30.08 9.32 -14.66
N LEU A 286 29.15 9.40 -15.62
CA LEU A 286 29.47 9.48 -17.05
C LEU A 286 30.29 10.72 -17.44
N ALA A 287 30.13 11.82 -16.70
CA ALA A 287 30.89 13.05 -16.91
C ALA A 287 32.29 13.03 -16.25
N GLY A 288 32.67 11.96 -15.56
CA GLY A 288 33.94 11.85 -14.85
C GLY A 288 34.06 12.72 -13.60
N ASN A 289 32.93 13.24 -13.08
CA ASN A 289 32.87 14.08 -11.88
C ASN A 289 32.46 13.26 -10.65
N GLU A 290 32.96 12.04 -10.52
CA GLU A 290 32.64 11.22 -9.36
C GLU A 290 33.21 11.87 -8.09
N PRO A 291 32.45 11.89 -6.98
CA PRO A 291 32.99 12.28 -5.69
C PRO A 291 34.06 11.25 -5.28
N SER A 292 35.32 11.62 -5.48
CA SER A 292 36.51 10.86 -5.08
C SER A 292 36.63 10.74 -3.56
#